data_AF-A0A090M0T8-F1
#
_entry.id   AF-A0A090M0T8-F1
#
_cell.length_a   1.000
_cell.length_b   1.000
_cell.length_c   1.000
_cell.angle_alpha   90.00
_cell.angle_beta   90.00
_cell.angle_gamma   90.00
#
_symmetry.space_group_name_H-M   'P 1'
#
loop_
_entity.id
_entity.type
_entity.pdbx_description
1 polymer ?
#
loop_
_entity_poly.entity_id
_entity_poly.type
_entity_poly.pdbx_seq_one_letter_code
_entity_poly.pdbx_strand_id
1 'polypeptide(L)'
;MTSDTSSGPSTGLEFLLEQPLKLYRDCMRVADFLAHKQGYPRDVLRATVREPWRRHMHESDPEKIGKLREGAIRGLSNYMMYEASRGAMEGTPAFAPEEKDT
;
A
#
# COMPACT_ATOMS: atom_id res chain seq x y z
N MET A 1 -35.47 3.37 -15.91
CA MET A 1 -34.13 3.91 -15.57
C MET A 1 -33.55 3.00 -14.49
N THR A 2 -32.87 1.93 -14.89
CA THR A 2 -32.12 1.07 -13.97
C THR A 2 -30.67 1.18 -14.39
N SER A 3 -29.92 2.04 -13.70
CA SER A 3 -28.49 2.15 -13.87
C SER A 3 -27.87 0.88 -13.29
N ASP A 4 -27.59 -0.07 -14.18
CA ASP A 4 -26.76 -1.23 -13.89
C ASP A 4 -25.34 -0.71 -13.67
N THR A 5 -24.97 -0.45 -12.41
CA THR A 5 -23.59 -0.16 -12.04
C THR A 5 -22.83 -1.48 -12.15
N SER A 6 -22.35 -1.76 -13.36
CA SER A 6 -21.41 -2.84 -13.63
C SER A 6 -20.20 -2.66 -12.71
N SER A 7 -20.12 -3.52 -11.70
CA SER A 7 -18.89 -3.75 -10.94
C SER A 7 -17.81 -4.17 -11.93
N GLY A 8 -16.96 -3.21 -12.31
CA GLY A 8 -15.74 -3.49 -13.06
C GLY A 8 -14.80 -4.38 -12.24
N PRO A 9 -13.76 -4.96 -12.85
CA PRO A 9 -12.81 -5.79 -12.14
C PRO A 9 -12.21 -4.98 -10.99
N SER A 10 -12.55 -5.36 -9.76
CA SER A 10 -12.03 -4.74 -8.55
C SER A 10 -10.52 -4.86 -8.64
N THR A 11 -9.86 -3.72 -8.87
CA THR A 11 -8.40 -3.63 -8.97
C THR A 11 -7.84 -4.39 -7.77
N GLY A 12 -6.85 -5.28 -7.93
CA GLY A 12 -6.37 -6.11 -6.81
C GLY A 12 -5.99 -5.30 -5.56
N LEU A 13 -5.59 -4.02 -5.76
CA LEU A 13 -5.46 -2.97 -4.75
C LEU A 13 -6.72 -2.76 -3.93
N GLU A 14 -7.88 -2.55 -4.56
CA GLU A 14 -9.18 -2.29 -3.95
C GLU A 14 -9.60 -3.36 -2.94
N PHE A 15 -9.35 -4.63 -3.26
CA PHE A 15 -9.59 -5.76 -2.35
C PHE A 15 -8.62 -5.77 -1.15
N LEU A 16 -7.40 -5.24 -1.27
CA LEU A 16 -6.51 -5.00 -0.13
C LEU A 16 -7.04 -3.84 0.75
N LEU A 17 -7.78 -2.89 0.17
CA LEU A 17 -8.35 -1.72 0.87
C LEU A 17 -9.54 -2.11 1.76
N GLU A 18 -10.40 -3.02 1.31
CA GLU A 18 -11.61 -3.48 2.03
C GLU A 18 -11.30 -4.21 3.35
N GLN A 19 -10.07 -4.70 3.53
CA GLN A 19 -9.68 -5.52 4.68
C GLN A 19 -8.57 -4.84 5.49
N PRO A 20 -8.87 -4.26 6.67
CA PRO A 20 -7.90 -3.46 7.44
C PRO A 20 -6.62 -4.26 7.82
N LEU A 21 -6.74 -5.55 8.14
CA LEU A 21 -5.58 -6.40 8.43
C LEU A 21 -4.67 -6.61 7.22
N LYS A 22 -5.25 -6.64 6.02
CA LYS A 22 -4.53 -6.82 4.77
C LYS A 22 -3.76 -5.55 4.41
N LEU A 23 -4.42 -4.39 4.49
CA LEU A 23 -3.80 -3.07 4.39
C LEU A 23 -2.63 -2.89 5.37
N TYR A 24 -2.80 -3.27 6.64
CA TYR A 24 -1.71 -3.23 7.62
C TYR A 24 -0.50 -4.08 7.19
N ARG A 25 -0.73 -5.31 6.71
CA ARG A 25 0.35 -6.19 6.23
C ARG A 25 1.08 -5.60 5.04
N ASP A 26 0.38 -4.94 4.12
CA ASP A 26 1.00 -4.30 2.96
C ASP A 26 1.86 -3.11 3.37
N CYS A 27 1.37 -2.23 4.25
CA CYS A 27 2.17 -1.15 4.82
C CYS A 27 3.44 -1.69 5.50
N MET A 28 3.33 -2.81 6.21
CA MET A 28 4.46 -3.46 6.88
C MET A 28 5.47 -4.05 5.89
N ARG A 29 5.02 -4.65 4.77
CA ARG A 29 5.90 -5.15 3.71
C ARG A 29 6.66 -4.00 3.06
N VAL A 30 5.99 -2.88 2.81
CA VAL A 30 6.64 -1.67 2.28
C VAL A 30 7.69 -1.13 3.24
N ALA A 31 7.38 -1.05 4.54
CA ALA A 31 8.36 -0.63 5.55
C ALA A 31 9.60 -1.54 5.57
N ASP A 32 9.40 -2.86 5.47
CA ASP A 32 10.50 -3.84 5.43
C ASP A 32 11.31 -3.71 4.13
N PHE A 33 10.66 -3.50 2.99
CA PHE A 33 11.33 -3.27 1.70
C PHE A 33 12.17 -1.98 1.72
N LEU A 34 11.60 -0.89 2.24
CA LEU A 34 12.27 0.39 2.41
C LEU A 34 13.52 0.28 3.28
N ALA A 35 13.43 -0.46 4.39
CA ALA A 35 14.56 -0.68 5.28
C ALA A 35 15.73 -1.36 4.55
N HIS A 36 15.43 -2.38 3.75
CA HIS A 36 16.45 -3.10 2.99
C HIS A 36 17.00 -2.28 1.82
N LYS A 37 16.14 -1.59 1.05
CA LYS A 37 16.54 -0.89 -0.17
C LYS A 37 17.24 0.45 0.09
N GLN A 38 16.79 1.20 1.10
CA GLN A 38 17.27 2.55 1.36
C GLN A 38 18.19 2.64 2.60
N GLY A 39 18.44 1.51 3.29
CA GLY A 39 19.34 1.45 4.44
C GLY A 39 18.78 2.09 5.72
N TYR A 40 17.47 2.34 5.78
CA TYR A 40 16.84 2.85 7.00
C TYR A 40 16.69 1.75 8.06
N PRO A 41 16.73 2.11 9.36
CA PRO A 41 16.46 1.14 10.42
C PRO A 41 15.04 0.58 10.30
N ARG A 42 14.95 -0.73 10.09
CA ARG A 42 13.68 -1.46 9.91
C ARG A 42 12.68 -1.18 11.03
N ASP A 43 13.15 -1.17 12.27
CA ASP A 43 12.29 -0.97 13.44
C ASP A 43 11.68 0.43 13.48
N VAL A 44 12.41 1.44 12.99
CA VAL A 44 11.90 2.81 12.89
C VAL A 44 10.75 2.86 11.90
N LEU A 45 10.93 2.34 10.69
CA LEU A 45 9.88 2.34 9.66
C LEU A 45 8.64 1.54 10.08
N ARG A 46 8.84 0.38 10.71
CA ARG A 46 7.72 -0.41 11.26
C ARG A 46 7.03 0.29 12.41
N ALA A 47 7.76 1.04 13.24
CA ALA A 47 7.16 1.83 14.31
C ALA A 47 6.25 2.92 13.73
N THR A 48 6.65 3.58 12.64
CA THR A 48 5.83 4.60 11.96
C THR A 48 4.53 4.02 11.42
N VAL A 49 4.54 2.79 10.91
CA VAL A 49 3.32 2.09 10.49
C VAL A 49 2.48 1.69 11.71
N ARG A 50 3.10 1.12 12.75
CA ARG A 50 2.37 0.61 13.94
C ARG A 50 1.73 1.70 14.79
N GLU A 51 2.29 2.90 14.81
CA GLU A 51 1.83 4.01 15.64
C GLU A 51 0.34 4.35 15.44
N PRO A 52 -0.12 4.71 14.23
CA PRO A 52 -1.54 5.02 13.99
C PRO A 52 -2.45 3.82 14.23
N TRP A 53 -2.01 2.60 13.87
CA TRP A 53 -2.79 1.39 14.11
C TRP A 53 -2.99 1.11 15.61
N ARG A 54 -1.97 1.34 16.45
CA ARG A 54 -2.12 1.20 17.90
C ARG A 54 -2.96 2.31 18.50
N ARG A 55 -2.76 3.56 18.07
CA ARG A 55 -3.54 4.71 18.55
C ARG A 55 -5.05 4.54 18.32
N HIS A 56 -5.42 3.92 17.20
CA HIS A 56 -6.81 3.78 16.78
C HIS A 56 -7.35 2.34 16.86
N MET A 57 -6.69 1.45 17.60
CA MET A 57 -7.08 0.02 17.65
C MET A 57 -8.46 -0.25 18.28
N HIS A 58 -8.97 0.71 19.06
CA HIS A 58 -10.27 0.64 19.71
C HIS A 58 -11.28 1.61 19.09
N GLU A 59 -10.95 2.19 17.92
CA GLU A 59 -11.88 3.05 17.22
C GLU A 59 -13.10 2.25 16.77
N SER A 60 -14.29 2.78 17.02
CA SER A 60 -15.56 2.15 16.66
C SER A 60 -16.42 3.04 15.75
N ASP A 61 -16.04 4.30 15.57
CA ASP A 61 -16.73 5.21 14.66
C ASP A 61 -16.41 4.83 13.19
N PRO A 62 -17.43 4.40 12.42
CA PRO A 62 -17.23 3.96 11.04
C PRO A 62 -16.69 5.06 10.12
N GLU A 63 -17.08 6.32 10.31
CA GLU A 63 -16.56 7.41 9.47
C GLU A 63 -15.08 7.66 9.73
N LYS A 64 -14.69 7.63 11.00
CA LYS A 64 -13.30 7.83 11.40
C LYS A 64 -12.41 6.67 10.97
N ILE A 65 -12.89 5.42 11.09
CA ILE A 65 -12.21 4.25 10.52
C ILE A 65 -12.02 4.41 9.02
N GLY A 66 -13.05 4.87 8.30
CA GLY A 66 -12.99 5.16 6.87
C GLY A 66 -11.89 6.16 6.53
N LYS A 67 -11.85 7.31 7.21
CA LYS A 67 -10.83 8.36 7.01
C LYS A 67 -9.41 7.86 7.32
N LEU A 68 -9.23 7.09 8.38
CA LEU A 68 -7.93 6.50 8.74
C LEU A 68 -7.46 5.49 7.69
N ARG A 69 -8.38 4.66 7.19
CA ARG A 69 -8.14 3.73 6.09
C ARG A 69 -7.73 4.50 4.84
N GLU A 70 -8.50 5.50 4.41
CA GLU A 70 -8.18 6.32 3.23
C GLU A 70 -6.80 6.99 3.34
N GLY A 71 -6.45 7.51 4.52
CA GLY A 71 -5.13 8.09 4.78
C GLY A 71 -4.00 7.08 4.61
N ALA A 72 -4.14 5.88 5.17
CA ALA A 72 -3.16 4.81 5.04
C ALA A 72 -3.03 4.32 3.58
N ILE A 73 -4.15 4.22 2.86
CA ILE A 73 -4.19 3.86 1.44
C ILE A 73 -3.44 4.88 0.61
N ARG A 74 -3.72 6.17 0.82
CA ARG A 74 -3.06 7.24 0.09
C ARG A 74 -1.56 7.24 0.35
N GLY A 75 -1.14 7.02 1.60
CA GLY A 75 0.27 6.85 1.95
C GLY A 75 0.95 5.70 1.20
N LEU A 76 0.31 4.54 1.18
CA LEU A 76 0.82 3.36 0.46
C LEU A 76 0.90 3.59 -1.06
N SER A 77 -0.18 4.14 -1.64
CA SER A 77 -0.25 4.43 -3.08
C SER A 77 0.80 5.44 -3.52
N ASN A 78 0.96 6.54 -2.77
CA ASN A 78 1.98 7.56 -3.04
C ASN A 78 3.38 6.95 -3.04
N TYR A 79 3.66 6.03 -2.11
CA TYR A 79 4.95 5.34 -2.07
C TYR A 79 5.16 4.42 -3.28
N MET A 80 4.17 3.56 -3.58
CA MET A 80 4.26 2.65 -4.73
C MET A 80 4.46 3.42 -6.04
N MET A 81 3.77 4.55 -6.20
CA MET A 81 3.92 5.43 -7.35
C MET A 81 5.31 6.07 -7.40
N TYR A 82 5.83 6.57 -6.27
CA TYR A 82 7.19 7.13 -6.18
C TYR A 82 8.26 6.11 -6.60
N GLU A 83 8.18 4.87 -6.09
CA GLU A 83 9.10 3.80 -6.48
C GLU A 83 8.96 3.41 -7.96
N ALA A 84 7.74 3.34 -8.49
CA ALA A 84 7.50 3.05 -9.90
C ALA A 84 8.09 4.16 -10.80
N SER A 85 7.89 5.43 -10.45
CA SER A 85 8.46 6.58 -11.16
C SER A 85 9.99 6.61 -11.06
N ARG A 86 10.55 6.26 -9.90
CA ARG A 86 12.00 6.14 -9.73
C ARG A 86 12.60 5.02 -10.58
N GLY A 87 12.01 3.82 -10.56
CA GLY A 87 12.46 2.71 -11.39
C GLY A 87 12.35 3.01 -12.89
N ALA A 88 11.30 3.72 -13.30
CA ALA A 88 11.15 4.20 -14.66
C ALA A 88 12.22 5.24 -15.08
N MET A 89 12.69 6.08 -14.15
CA MET A 89 13.81 7.00 -14.39
C MET A 89 15.19 6.32 -14.38
N GLU A 90 15.36 5.23 -13.62
CA GLU A 90 16.62 4.47 -13.52
C GLU A 90 16.83 3.45 -14.67
N GLY A 91 15.84 3.26 -15.58
CA GLY A 91 16.03 2.58 -16.87
C GLY A 91 15.62 1.11 -16.96
N THR A 92 14.89 0.55 -15.98
CA THR A 92 14.25 -0.78 -16.14
C THR A 92 12.91 -0.83 -15.40
N PRO A 93 11.78 -1.17 -16.06
CA PRO A 93 10.46 -1.19 -15.41
C PRO A 93 10.33 -2.32 -14.38
N ALA A 94 9.64 -2.03 -13.26
CA ALA A 94 9.50 -2.89 -12.08
C ALA A 94 8.77 -4.24 -12.26
N PHE A 95 8.40 -4.64 -13.49
CA PHE A 95 7.66 -5.88 -13.78
C PHE A 95 8.12 -6.58 -15.06
N ALA A 96 9.29 -6.26 -15.61
CA ALA A 96 9.77 -6.95 -16.80
C ALA A 96 10.02 -8.44 -16.48
N PRO A 97 9.35 -9.39 -17.16
CA PRO A 97 9.80 -10.77 -17.12
C PRO A 97 11.17 -10.85 -17.81
N GLU A 98 12.13 -11.46 -17.12
CA GLU A 98 13.48 -11.73 -17.64
C GLU A 98 13.38 -12.34 -19.05
N GLU A 99 14.02 -11.69 -20.03
CA GLU A 99 14.11 -12.21 -21.39
C GLU A 99 14.83 -13.57 -21.35
N LYS A 100 14.13 -14.62 -21.80
CA LYS A 100 14.74 -15.94 -22.02
C LYS A 100 15.61 -15.87 -23.26
N ASP A 101 16.91 -15.73 -23.06
CA ASP A 101 17.92 -15.99 -24.09
C ASP A 101 17.72 -17.41 -24.66
N THR A 102 17.46 -17.52 -25.96
CA THR A 102 17.45 -18.78 -26.73
C THR A 102 18.27 -18.59 -27.99
#